data_AF-A0A917Z6W2-F1
#
_entry.id   AF-A0A917Z6W2-F1
#
_cell.length_a   1.000
_cell.length_b   1.000
_cell.length_c   1.000
_cell.angle_alpha   90.00
_cell.angle_beta   90.00
_cell.angle_gamma   90.00
#
_symmetry.space_group_name_H-M   'P 1'
#
loop_
_entity.id
_entity.type
_entity.pdbx_description
1 polymer ?
#
loop_
_entity_poly.entity_id
_entity_poly.type
_entity_poly.pdbx_seq_one_letter_code
_entity_poly.pdbx_strand_id
1 'polypeptide(L)' 'MRYLMNKDDQKSKWDKAVRERRGFNKAAVALAAKHARILWAMLAKGSEYRPTLA' A
#
# COMPACT_ATOMS: atom_id res chain seq x y z
N MET A 1 9.02 -3.52 4.40
CA MET A 1 7.98 -3.26 5.43
C MET A 1 8.48 -2.60 6.72
N ARG A 2 9.77 -2.28 6.90
CA ARG A 2 10.27 -1.68 8.16
C ARG A 2 9.80 -0.23 8.38
N TYR A 3 9.52 0.52 7.31
CA TYR A 3 9.06 1.91 7.35
C TYR A 3 7.56 2.11 7.64
N LEU A 4 6.73 1.07 7.54
CA LEU A 4 5.29 1.15 7.81
C LEU A 4 4.95 0.89 9.29
N MET A 5 5.93 0.44 10.08
CA MET A 5 5.75 0.22 11.51
C MET A 5 5.55 1.54 12.26
N ASN A 6 6.25 2.60 11.86
CA ASN A 6 6.25 3.92 12.51
C ASN A 6 5.31 4.94 11.84
N LYS A 7 4.56 4.53 10.81
CA LYS A 7 3.57 5.38 10.15
C LYS A 7 2.17 4.98 10.60
N ASP A 8 1.40 5.94 11.09
CA ASP A 8 0.00 5.75 11.52
C ASP A 8 -1.04 5.99 10.42
N ASP A 9 -0.59 6.07 9.18
CA ASP A 9 -1.47 6.16 8.02
C ASP A 9 -2.46 4.99 7.97
N GLN A 10 -3.67 5.25 7.47
CA GLN A 10 -4.72 4.22 7.31
C GLN A 10 -4.22 3.00 6.50
N LYS A 11 -3.30 3.23 5.54
CA LYS A 11 -2.62 2.18 4.77
C LYS A 11 -1.74 1.28 5.65
N SER A 12 -0.97 1.85 6.56
CA SER A 12 -0.12 1.12 7.50
C SER A 12 -0.94 0.29 8.49
N LYS A 13 -2.06 0.83 8.99
CA LYS A 13 -2.98 0.10 9.87
C LYS A 13 -3.59 -1.11 9.16
N TRP A 14 -4.03 -0.93 7.91
CA TRP A 14 -4.54 -2.04 7.10
C TRP A 14 -3.47 -3.10 6.85
N ASP A 15 -2.23 -2.71 6.53
CA ASP A 15 -1.13 -3.65 6.29
C ASP A 15 -0.79 -4.46 7.54
N LYS A 16 -0.72 -3.81 8.71
CA LYS A 16 -0.57 -4.47 10.02
C LYS A 16 -1.69 -5.49 10.25
N ALA A 17 -2.95 -5.12 10.01
CA ALA A 17 -4.09 -6.04 10.17
C ALA A 17 -4.09 -7.20 9.16
N VAL A 18 -3.60 -7.00 7.93
CA VAL A 18 -3.42 -8.09 6.95
C VAL A 18 -2.30 -9.02 7.41
N ARG A 19 -1.20 -8.46 7.92
CA ARG A 19 -0.08 -9.24 8.44
C ARG A 19 -0.48 -10.11 9.62
N GLU A 20 -1.25 -9.58 10.56
CA GLU A 20 -1.76 -10.33 11.71
C GLU A 20 -2.66 -11.50 11.28
N ARG A 21 -3.50 -11.30 10.26
CA ARG A 21 -4.46 -12.33 9.79
C ARG A 21 -3.86 -13.37 8.83
N ARG A 22 -2.86 -12.99 8.03
CA ARG A 22 -2.39 -13.78 6.88
C ARG A 22 -0.88 -14.00 6.85
N GLY A 23 -0.11 -13.37 7.73
CA GLY A 23 1.34 -13.47 7.79
C GLY A 23 2.06 -12.47 6.87
N PHE A 24 3.36 -12.34 7.07
CA PHE A 24 4.22 -11.32 6.45
C PHE A 24 4.24 -11.38 4.92
N ASN A 25 4.47 -12.56 4.34
CA ASN A 25 4.61 -12.72 2.89
C ASN A 25 3.33 -12.30 2.14
N LYS A 26 2.16 -12.66 2.68
CA LYS A 26 0.87 -12.30 2.09
C LYS A 26 0.59 -10.81 2.20
N ALA A 27 0.95 -10.18 3.33
CA ALA A 27 0.85 -8.72 3.48
C ALA A 27 1.75 -7.98 2.48
N ALA A 28 2.99 -8.44 2.29
CA ALA A 28 3.93 -7.85 1.33
C ALA A 28 3.37 -7.87 -0.11
N VAL A 29 2.84 -9.01 -0.55
CA VAL A 29 2.23 -9.15 -1.88
C VAL A 29 0.97 -8.28 -1.99
N ALA A 30 0.13 -8.24 -0.96
CA ALA A 30 -1.09 -7.43 -0.97
C ALA A 30 -0.78 -5.92 -1.04
N LEU A 31 0.27 -5.46 -0.34
CA LEU A 31 0.74 -4.08 -0.45
C LEU A 31 1.28 -3.79 -1.87
N ALA A 32 2.07 -4.68 -2.44
CA ALA A 32 2.57 -4.55 -3.81
C ALA A 32 1.41 -4.46 -4.82
N ALA A 33 0.38 -5.31 -4.67
CA ALA A 33 -0.81 -5.29 -5.52
C ALA A 33 -1.57 -3.95 -5.43
N LYS A 34 -1.69 -3.36 -4.23
CA LYS A 34 -2.27 -2.02 -4.07
C LYS A 34 -1.47 -0.95 -4.83
N HIS A 35 -0.14 -0.97 -4.73
CA HIS A 35 0.71 -0.03 -5.46
C HIS A 35 0.64 -0.25 -6.98
N ALA A 36 0.66 -1.50 -7.43
CA ALA A 36 0.52 -1.84 -8.84
C ALA A 36 -0.77 -1.28 -9.46
N ARG A 37 -1.88 -1.30 -8.71
CA ARG A 37 -3.15 -0.72 -9.18
C ARG A 37 -3.10 0.81 -9.32
N ILE A 38 -2.38 1.50 -8.43
CA ILE A 38 -2.14 2.95 -8.53
C ILE A 38 -1.28 3.24 -9.77
N LEU A 39 -0.16 2.54 -9.91
CA LEU A 39 0.74 2.67 -11.07
C LEU A 39 0.00 2.40 -12.38
N TRP A 40 -0.82 1.34 -12.43
CA TRP A 40 -1.62 1.03 -13.60
C TRP A 40 -2.61 2.15 -13.92
N ALA A 41 -3.33 2.68 -12.93
CA ALA A 41 -4.28 3.78 -13.15
C ALA A 41 -3.57 5.05 -13.66
N MET A 42 -2.36 5.32 -13.17
CA MET A 42 -1.53 6.42 -13.66
C MET A 42 -1.09 6.21 -15.10
N LEU A 43 -0.55 5.03 -15.43
CA LEU A 43 -0.10 4.69 -16.78
C LEU A 43 -1.26 4.70 -17.78
N ALA A 44 -2.41 4.15 -17.40
CA ALA A 44 -3.59 4.09 -18.26
C ALA A 44 -4.21 5.47 -18.54
N LYS A 45 -4.04 6.44 -17.63
CA LYS A 45 -4.62 7.79 -17.76
C LYS A 45 -3.59 8.87 -18.12
N GLY A 46 -2.31 8.53 -18.20
CA GLY A 46 -1.22 9.50 -18.35
C GLY A 46 -1.13 10.51 -17.18
N SER A 47 -1.69 10.18 -16.02
CA SER A 47 -1.80 11.09 -14.88
C SER A 47 -0.65 10.93 -13.90
N GLU A 48 -0.14 12.04 -13.37
CA GLU A 48 0.91 12.03 -12.35
C GLU A 48 0.44 11.48 -11.01
N TYR A 49 1.38 10.96 -10.22
CA TYR A 49 1.11 10.48 -8.88
C TYR A 49 0.75 11.66 -7.99
N ARG A 50 -0.53 11.79 -7.65
CA ARG A 50 -0.98 12.66 -6.57
C ARG A 50 -1.09 11.84 -5.29
N PRO A 51 -0.11 11.90 -4.37
CA PRO A 51 -0.38 11.49 -3.02
C PRO A 51 -1.50 12.42 -2.52
N THR A 52 -2.65 11.86 -2.14
CA THR A 52 -3.67 12.61 -1.41
C THR A 52 -3.00 13.19 -0.17
N LEU A 53 -2.68 14.48 -0.23
CA LEU A 53 -2.12 15.27 0.87
C LEU A 53 -3.26 15.65 1.80
N ALA A 54 -2.97 15.49 3.10
CA ALA A 54 -3.79 15.72 4.29
C ALA A 54 -4.85 14.63 4.59
#